data_AF-A0A3E0MZJ2-F1
#
_entry.id   AF-A0A3E0MZJ2-F1
#
_cell.length_a   1.000
_cell.length_b   1.000
_cell.length_c   1.000
_cell.angle_alpha   90.00
_cell.angle_beta   90.00
_cell.angle_gamma   90.00
#
_symmetry.space_group_name_H-M   'P 1'
#
loop_
_entity.id
_entity.type
_entity.pdbx_description
1 polymer ?
#
loop_
_entity_poly.entity_id
_entity_poly.type
_entity_poly.pdbx_seq_one_letter_code
_entity_poly.pdbx_strand_id
1 'polypeptide(L)'
;MAKSTKIEVDMRVNRVARLLANGAVRSEIVQYATNEWGVSDRQTDNYIAKARELIRADWEVDRRSFTAEILAQLASIQKEARKTGNLSVALGCVNQAAKVARLFE
;
A
#
# COMPACT_ATOMS: atom_id res chain seq x y z
N MET A 1 -27.91 -7.52 -17.87
CA MET A 1 -27.10 -6.48 -17.21
C MET A 1 -26.25 -5.78 -18.26
N ALA A 2 -26.22 -4.45 -18.28
CA ALA A 2 -25.35 -3.71 -19.19
C ALA A 2 -23.88 -3.96 -18.84
N LYS A 3 -23.02 -4.06 -19.86
CA LYS A 3 -21.58 -4.26 -19.67
C LYS A 3 -20.98 -2.99 -19.05
N SER A 4 -20.24 -3.14 -17.94
CA SER A 4 -19.55 -2.00 -17.33
C SER A 4 -18.56 -1.35 -18.29
N THR A 5 -18.46 -0.03 -18.22
CA THR A 5 -17.48 0.73 -19.00
C THR A 5 -16.06 0.47 -18.49
N LYS A 6 -15.05 0.79 -19.30
CA LYS A 6 -13.65 0.68 -18.88
C LYS A 6 -13.39 1.52 -17.61
N ILE A 7 -13.93 2.73 -17.56
CA ILE A 7 -13.78 3.65 -16.43
C ILE A 7 -14.39 3.05 -15.15
N GLU A 8 -15.57 2.44 -15.23
CA GLU A 8 -16.19 1.77 -14.09
C GLU A 8 -15.35 0.59 -13.60
N VAL A 9 -14.80 -0.21 -14.52
CA VAL A 9 -13.91 -1.32 -14.15
C VAL A 9 -12.68 -0.80 -13.44
N ASP A 10 -12.05 0.26 -13.95
CA ASP A 10 -10.85 0.84 -13.34
C ASP A 10 -11.15 1.42 -11.95
N MET A 11 -12.30 2.08 -11.76
CA MET A 11 -12.75 2.54 -10.44
C MET A 11 -12.94 1.39 -9.44
N ARG A 12 -13.54 0.28 -9.87
CA ARG A 12 -13.76 -0.91 -9.04
C ARG A 12 -12.44 -1.57 -8.66
N VAL A 13 -11.51 -1.72 -9.61
CA VAL A 13 -10.17 -2.25 -9.35
C VAL A 13 -9.43 -1.38 -8.32
N ASN A 14 -9.45 -0.05 -8.48
CA ASN A 14 -8.85 0.87 -7.51
C ASN A 14 -9.51 0.80 -6.12
N ARG A 15 -10.81 0.53 -6.06
CA ARG A 15 -11.50 0.29 -4.78
C ARG A 15 -11.05 -1.02 -4.14
N VAL A 16 -10.93 -2.10 -4.90
CA VAL A 16 -10.41 -3.39 -4.42
C VAL A 16 -8.94 -3.26 -3.98
N ALA A 17 -8.11 -2.50 -4.69
CA ALA A 17 -6.72 -2.24 -4.30
C ALA A 17 -6.63 -1.58 -2.91
N ARG A 18 -7.50 -0.60 -2.62
CA ARG A 18 -7.60 0.01 -1.29
C ARG A 18 -8.05 -0.97 -0.21
N LEU A 19 -9.01 -1.85 -0.51
CA LEU A 19 -9.43 -2.89 0.44
C LEU A 19 -8.27 -3.85 0.76
N LEU A 20 -7.53 -4.30 -0.25
CA LEU A 20 -6.35 -5.15 -0.08
C LEU A 20 -5.25 -4.45 0.73
N ALA A 21 -4.95 -3.18 0.43
CA ALA A 21 -3.96 -2.40 1.16
C ALA A 21 -4.31 -2.22 2.64
N ASN A 22 -5.61 -2.21 2.98
CA ASN A 22 -6.12 -2.15 4.35
C ASN A 22 -6.26 -3.54 5.01
N GLY A 23 -5.81 -4.60 4.36
CA GLY A 23 -5.79 -5.96 4.92
C GLY A 23 -7.06 -6.77 4.71
N ALA A 24 -8.00 -6.34 3.85
CA ALA A 24 -9.21 -7.10 3.59
C ALA A 24 -8.90 -8.46 2.95
N VAL A 25 -9.61 -9.50 3.40
CA VAL A 25 -9.48 -10.86 2.85
C VAL A 25 -10.43 -11.08 1.68
N ARG A 26 -10.17 -12.12 0.87
CA ARG A 26 -10.97 -12.41 -0.34
C ARG A 26 -12.48 -12.48 -0.05
N SER A 27 -12.90 -13.14 1.03
CA SER A 27 -14.32 -13.29 1.37
C SER A 27 -15.01 -11.94 1.60
N GLU A 28 -14.35 -11.00 2.26
CA GLU A 28 -14.87 -9.65 2.50
C GLU A 28 -14.97 -8.86 1.19
N ILE A 29 -13.97 -9.00 0.31
CA ILE A 29 -13.97 -8.33 -1.00
C ILE A 29 -15.07 -8.88 -1.91
N VAL A 30 -15.29 -10.20 -1.90
CA VAL A 30 -16.39 -10.85 -2.63
C VAL A 30 -17.73 -10.34 -2.11
N GLN A 31 -17.96 -10.37 -0.80
CA GLN A 31 -19.18 -9.86 -0.21
C GLN A 31 -19.42 -8.38 -0.55
N TYR A 32 -18.39 -7.55 -0.44
CA TYR A 32 -18.44 -6.14 -0.81
C TYR A 32 -18.81 -5.95 -2.30
N ALA A 33 -18.12 -6.64 -3.20
CA ALA A 33 -18.32 -6.50 -4.64
C ALA A 33 -19.71 -6.99 -5.07
N THR A 34 -20.23 -8.04 -4.45
CA THR A 34 -21.61 -8.51 -4.67
C THR A 34 -22.63 -7.49 -4.18
N ASN A 35 -22.46 -6.95 -2.96
CA ASN A 35 -23.40 -6.00 -2.38
C ASN A 35 -23.42 -4.65 -3.12
N GLU A 36 -22.24 -4.14 -3.49
CA GLU A 36 -22.10 -2.80 -4.06
C GLU A 36 -22.33 -2.78 -5.57
N TRP A 37 -21.92 -3.83 -6.28
CA TRP A 37 -21.88 -3.84 -7.74
C TRP A 37 -22.67 -4.99 -8.38
N GLY A 38 -23.21 -5.92 -7.58
CA GLY A 38 -23.93 -7.08 -8.09
C GLY A 38 -23.08 -8.02 -8.94
N VAL A 39 -21.75 -8.01 -8.76
CA VAL A 39 -20.84 -8.85 -9.56
C VAL A 39 -20.62 -10.22 -8.94
N SER A 40 -20.33 -11.20 -9.79
CA SER A 40 -20.03 -12.58 -9.37
C SER A 40 -18.63 -12.70 -8.77
N ASP A 41 -18.41 -13.75 -7.98
CA ASP A 41 -17.10 -14.11 -7.41
C ASP A 41 -15.99 -14.12 -8.46
N ARG A 42 -16.24 -14.72 -9.63
CA ARG A 42 -15.27 -14.78 -10.73
C ARG A 42 -14.90 -13.38 -11.23
N GLN A 43 -15.86 -12.46 -11.32
CA GLN A 43 -15.59 -11.09 -11.72
C GLN A 43 -14.83 -10.34 -10.62
N THR A 44 -15.13 -10.60 -9.36
CA THR A 44 -14.40 -10.06 -8.22
C THR A 44 -12.95 -10.57 -8.19
N ASP A 45 -12.71 -11.84 -8.46
CA ASP A 45 -11.36 -12.41 -8.55
C ASP A 45 -10.53 -11.72 -9.65
N ASN A 46 -11.14 -11.40 -10.79
CA ASN A 46 -10.49 -10.60 -11.83
C ASN A 46 -10.11 -9.19 -11.33
N TYR A 47 -10.97 -8.55 -10.52
CA TYR A 47 -10.64 -7.26 -9.91
C TYR A 47 -9.50 -7.39 -8.89
N ILE A 48 -9.49 -8.44 -8.07
CA ILE A 48 -8.42 -8.72 -7.12
C ILE A 48 -7.08 -8.94 -7.83
N ALA A 49 -7.06 -9.70 -8.93
CA ALA A 49 -5.85 -9.93 -9.70
C ALA A 49 -5.26 -8.61 -10.23
N LYS A 50 -6.08 -7.79 -10.89
CA LYS A 50 -5.66 -6.46 -11.38
C LYS A 50 -5.25 -5.51 -10.26
N ALA A 51 -5.95 -5.54 -9.14
CA ALA A 51 -5.62 -4.72 -7.98
C ALA A 51 -4.25 -5.09 -7.39
N ARG A 52 -3.90 -6.38 -7.37
CA ARG A 52 -2.56 -6.85 -6.97
C ARG A 52 -1.47 -6.41 -7.94
N GLU A 53 -1.76 -6.38 -9.24
CA GLU A 53 -0.84 -5.83 -10.25
C GLU A 53 -0.60 -4.34 -10.04
N LEU A 54 -1.66 -3.56 -9.79
CA LEU A 54 -1.54 -2.13 -9.46
C LEU A 54 -0.67 -1.91 -8.21
N ILE A 55 -0.98 -2.63 -7.12
CA ILE A 55 -0.19 -2.53 -5.88
C ILE A 55 1.27 -2.87 -6.17
N ARG A 56 1.55 -3.93 -6.95
CA ARG A 56 2.92 -4.28 -7.30
C ARG A 56 3.61 -3.17 -8.08
N ALA A 57 2.93 -2.59 -9.07
CA ALA A 57 3.46 -1.51 -9.88
C ALA A 57 3.81 -0.27 -9.03
N ASP A 58 3.01 0.04 -8.00
CA ASP A 58 3.31 1.11 -7.04
C ASP A 58 4.64 0.87 -6.28
N TRP A 59 5.05 -0.39 -6.12
CA TRP A 59 6.29 -0.79 -5.46
C TRP A 59 7.42 -1.19 -6.42
N GLU A 60 7.22 -1.12 -7.75
CA GLU A 60 8.29 -1.30 -8.75
C GLU A 60 9.17 -0.05 -8.85
N VAL A 61 9.68 0.38 -7.69
CA VAL A 61 10.61 1.50 -7.56
C VAL A 61 12.04 0.97 -7.47
N ASP A 62 12.99 1.66 -8.09
CA ASP A 62 14.38 1.27 -7.99
C ASP A 62 14.89 1.36 -6.55
N ARG A 63 15.87 0.52 -6.22
CA ARG A 63 16.37 0.40 -4.85
C ARG A 63 16.88 1.72 -4.27
N ARG A 64 17.45 2.61 -5.08
CA ARG A 64 17.99 3.89 -4.59
C ARG A 64 16.88 4.85 -4.25
N SER A 65 15.87 4.96 -5.11
CA SER A 65 14.69 5.78 -4.85
C SER A 65 13.94 5.30 -3.61
N PHE A 66 13.71 3.99 -3.48
CA PHE A 66 13.09 3.42 -2.29
C PHE A 66 13.91 3.70 -1.01
N THR A 67 15.24 3.58 -1.09
CA THR A 67 16.14 3.91 0.03
C THR A 67 15.99 5.39 0.44
N ALA A 68 15.96 6.30 -0.53
CA ALA A 68 15.80 7.73 -0.28
C ALA A 68 14.44 8.05 0.37
N GLU A 69 13.36 7.42 -0.09
CA GLU A 69 12.03 7.56 0.49
C GLU A 69 11.99 7.11 1.96
N ILE A 70 12.55 5.94 2.27
CA ILE A 70 12.61 5.43 3.64
C ILE A 70 13.44 6.36 4.54
N LEU A 71 14.58 6.86 4.05
CA LEU A 71 15.38 7.82 4.81
C LEU A 71 14.61 9.12 5.08
N ALA A 72 13.83 9.62 4.12
CA ALA A 72 12.99 10.80 4.29
C ALA A 72 11.88 10.57 5.33
N GLN A 73 11.24 9.39 5.31
CA GLN A 73 10.24 9.01 6.31
C GLN A 73 10.85 8.92 7.72
N LEU A 74 12.01 8.28 7.86
CA LEU A 74 12.72 8.18 9.13
C LEU A 74 13.13 9.55 9.68
N ALA A 75 13.60 10.46 8.81
CA ALA A 75 13.93 11.83 9.20
C ALA A 75 12.70 12.60 9.71
N SER A 76 11.54 12.42 9.08
CA SER A 76 10.27 13.02 9.51
C SER A 76 9.84 12.51 10.89
N ILE A 77 9.82 11.18 11.09
CA ILE A 77 9.48 10.56 12.38
C ILE A 77 10.46 11.00 13.47
N GLN A 78 11.76 11.04 13.15
CA GLN A 78 12.80 11.50 14.08
C GLN A 78 12.56 12.94 14.52
N LYS A 79 12.19 13.83 13.59
CA LYS A 79 11.91 15.24 13.89
C LYS A 79 10.76 15.37 14.89
N GLU A 80 9.65 14.66 14.68
CA GLU A 80 8.52 14.67 15.60
C GLU A 80 8.85 14.01 16.95
N ALA A 81 9.63 12.93 16.96
CA ALA A 81 10.09 12.28 18.17
C ALA A 81 10.98 13.21 19.03
N ARG A 82 11.88 13.99 18.39
CA ARG A 82 12.68 15.01 19.08
C ARG A 82 11.80 16.12 19.66
N LYS A 83 10.80 16.59 18.91
CA LYS A 83 9.88 17.65 19.34
C LYS A 83 9.05 17.25 20.56
N THR A 84 8.66 15.97 20.65
CA THR A 84 7.85 15.42 21.75
C THR A 84 8.68 14.88 22.92
N GLY A 85 10.02 14.96 22.84
CA GLY A 85 10.92 14.45 23.87
C GLY A 85 11.07 12.92 23.89
N ASN A 86 10.52 12.21 22.92
CA ASN A 86 10.66 10.76 22.80
C ASN A 86 12.00 10.38 22.15
N LEU A 87 13.09 10.58 22.89
CA LEU A 87 14.45 10.38 22.39
C LEU A 87 14.77 8.92 22.06
N SER A 88 14.10 7.95 22.69
CA SER A 88 14.25 6.52 22.36
C SER A 88 13.81 6.23 20.92
N VAL A 89 12.65 6.76 20.51
CA VAL A 89 12.17 6.66 19.12
C VAL A 89 13.10 7.42 18.17
N ALA A 90 13.55 8.62 18.55
CA ALA A 90 14.48 9.39 17.74
C ALA A 90 15.81 8.65 17.48
N LEU A 91 16.35 7.96 18.49
CA LEU A 91 17.53 7.10 18.37
C LEU A 91 17.23 5.88 17.50
N GLY A 92 16.06 5.26 17.67
CA GLY A 92 15.58 4.18 16.82
C GLY A 92 15.59 4.55 15.33
N CYS A 93 15.10 5.74 14.98
CA CYS A 93 15.14 6.24 13.60
C CYS A 93 16.56 6.37 13.06
N VAL A 94 17.52 6.85 13.85
CA VAL A 94 18.95 6.94 13.45
C VAL A 94 19.53 5.57 13.18
N ASN A 95 19.30 4.63 14.08
CA ASN A 95 19.80 3.26 13.94
C ASN A 95 19.22 2.57 12.69
N GLN A 96 17.92 2.77 12.40
CA GLN A 96 17.31 2.23 11.19
C GLN A 96 17.83 2.92 9.93
N ALA A 97 18.02 4.23 9.95
CA ALA A 97 18.58 4.97 8.81
C ALA A 97 19.98 4.47 8.45
N ALA A 98 20.82 4.23 9.45
CA ALA A 98 22.16 3.69 9.24
C ALA A 98 22.15 2.25 8.69
N LYS A 99 21.20 1.40 9.11
CA LYS A 99 21.00 0.06 8.52
C LYS A 99 20.54 0.14 7.06
N VAL A 100 19.59 1.01 6.77
CA VAL A 100 19.06 1.22 5.41
C VAL A 100 20.14 1.77 4.47
N ALA A 101 20.97 2.69 4.97
CA ALA A 101 22.13 3.25 4.25
C ALA A 101 23.35 2.30 4.19
N ARG A 102 23.28 1.11 4.81
CA ARG A 102 24.38 0.14 4.93
C ARG A 102 25.65 0.71 5.56
N LEU A 103 25.52 1.61 6.53
CA LEU A 103 26.66 2.14 7.29
C LEU A 103 27.21 1.14 8.32
N PHE A 104 26.44 0.10 8.64
CA PHE A 104 26.86 -1.02 9.47
C PHE A 104 26.93 -2.26 8.57
N GLU A 105 28.12 -2.51 8.02
CA GLU A 105 28.52 -3.83 7.51
C GLU A 105 29.49 -4.47 8.51
#